data_AF-A0A0L0F912-F1
#
_entry.id   AF-A0A0L0F912-F1
#
_cell.length_a   1.000
_cell.length_b   1.000
_cell.length_c   1.000
_cell.angle_alpha   90.00
_cell.angle_beta   90.00
_cell.angle_gamma   90.00
#
_symmetry.space_group_name_H-M   'P 1'
#
loop_
_entity.id
_entity.type
_entity.pdbx_description
1 polymer ?
#
loop_
_entity_poly.entity_id
_entity_poly.type
_entity_poly.pdbx_seq_one_letter_code
_entity_poly.pdbx_strand_id
1 'polypeptide(L)'
;LDDSIGHTHTCVEHKTALLALRKTLDPKKRKVAEGAATTVDLSNVSHSSLKRYKKHYDIDVPAGSSKQEYSAAVAQHFPTIQVNEAKDLLAFITHVENIKKRALDSSGGL
;
A
#
# COMPACT_ATOMS: atom_id res chain seq x y z
N LEU A 1 -18.34 -25.38 -34.76
CA LEU A 1 -17.08 -24.94 -34.12
C LEU A 1 -17.49 -24.27 -32.83
N ASP A 2 -16.98 -24.80 -31.72
CA ASP A 2 -17.36 -24.48 -30.35
C ASP A 2 -17.08 -23.00 -30.01
N ASP A 3 -18.09 -22.27 -29.55
CA ASP A 3 -18.05 -20.81 -29.28
C ASP A 3 -17.41 -20.47 -27.91
N SER A 4 -16.82 -21.46 -27.23
CA SER A 4 -16.44 -21.32 -25.82
C SER A 4 -14.93 -21.25 -25.57
N ILE A 5 -14.08 -21.12 -26.59
CA ILE A 5 -12.62 -21.11 -26.40
C ILE A 5 -11.95 -19.94 -27.14
N GLY A 6 -11.62 -18.89 -26.37
CA GLY A 6 -10.40 -18.10 -26.61
C GLY A 6 -10.55 -16.67 -27.14
N HIS A 7 -11.17 -15.75 -26.38
CA HIS A 7 -10.95 -14.31 -26.60
C HIS A 7 -10.01 -13.72 -25.54
N THR A 8 -8.75 -14.15 -25.56
CA THR A 8 -7.66 -13.67 -24.68
C THR A 8 -6.88 -12.48 -25.22
N HIS A 9 -7.33 -11.84 -26.30
CA HIS A 9 -6.74 -10.58 -26.75
C HIS A 9 -7.86 -9.66 -27.22
N THR A 10 -7.88 -8.41 -26.73
CA THR A 10 -8.91 -7.42 -27.04
C THR A 10 -9.14 -7.32 -28.55
N CYS A 11 -10.20 -7.95 -29.03
CA CYS A 11 -10.67 -7.84 -30.40
C CYS A 11 -10.89 -6.37 -30.73
N VAL A 12 -10.74 -5.98 -31.99
CA VAL A 12 -11.05 -4.62 -32.46
C VAL A 12 -12.46 -4.23 -32.05
N GLU A 13 -13.41 -5.17 -32.08
CA GLU A 13 -14.79 -4.94 -31.65
C GLU A 13 -14.88 -4.66 -30.14
N HIS A 14 -14.21 -5.47 -29.31
CA HIS A 14 -14.15 -5.23 -27.85
C HIS A 14 -13.41 -3.93 -27.50
N LYS A 15 -12.37 -3.56 -28.26
CA LYS A 15 -11.66 -2.28 -28.10
C LYS A 15 -12.57 -1.11 -28.44
N THR A 16 -13.36 -1.23 -29.50
CA THR A 16 -14.30 -0.20 -29.93
C THR A 16 -15.44 -0.05 -28.92
N ALA A 17 -15.96 -1.16 -28.40
CA ALA A 17 -16.97 -1.17 -27.34
C ALA A 17 -16.46 -0.50 -26.04
N LEU A 18 -15.24 -0.81 -25.61
CA LEU A 18 -14.62 -0.18 -24.44
C LEU A 18 -14.39 1.33 -24.64
N LEU A 19 -13.99 1.74 -25.84
CA LEU A 19 -13.83 3.16 -26.17
C LEU A 19 -15.17 3.91 -26.22
N ALA A 20 -16.24 3.27 -26.70
CA ALA A 20 -17.59 3.84 -26.69
C ALA A 20 -18.11 4.01 -25.25
N LEU A 21 -17.96 2.97 -24.41
CA LEU A 21 -18.25 3.04 -22.97
C LEU A 21 -17.47 4.16 -22.29
N ARG A 22 -16.18 4.32 -22.59
CA ARG A 22 -15.37 5.40 -22.01
C ARG A 22 -15.87 6.80 -22.36
N LYS A 23 -16.54 6.99 -23.51
CA LYS A 23 -17.14 8.27 -23.91
C LYS A 23 -18.46 8.55 -23.19
N THR A 24 -19.20 7.52 -22.78
CA THR A 24 -20.47 7.66 -22.04
C THR A 24 -20.25 7.79 -20.53
N LEU A 25 -19.06 7.42 -20.03
CA LEU A 25 -18.68 7.68 -18.65
C LEU A 25 -18.45 9.18 -18.41
N ASP A 26 -19.28 9.74 -17.55
CA ASP A 26 -19.24 11.14 -17.17
C ASP A 26 -17.86 11.52 -16.57
N PRO A 27 -17.11 12.45 -17.19
CA PRO A 27 -15.79 12.86 -16.70
C PRO A 27 -15.85 13.54 -15.33
N LYS A 28 -17.00 14.09 -14.91
CA LYS A 28 -17.21 14.70 -13.59
C LYS A 28 -17.40 13.66 -12.48
N LYS A 29 -17.83 12.44 -12.81
CA LYS A 29 -17.84 11.28 -11.88
C LYS A 29 -16.48 10.59 -11.77
N ARG A 30 -15.51 10.88 -12.64
CA ARG A 30 -14.08 10.62 -12.40
C ARG A 30 -13.54 11.62 -11.38
N LYS A 31 -14.13 11.65 -10.19
CA LYS A 31 -13.34 11.95 -9.00
C LYS A 31 -12.51 10.71 -8.72
N VAL A 32 -11.49 10.47 -9.55
CA VAL A 32 -10.25 9.94 -8.97
C VAL A 32 -9.99 10.92 -7.84
N ALA A 33 -9.85 10.42 -6.61
CA ALA A 33 -9.37 11.24 -5.51
C ALA A 33 -7.89 11.57 -5.81
N GLU A 34 -7.68 12.33 -6.88
CA GLU A 34 -6.42 12.90 -7.30
C GLU A 34 -6.12 13.94 -6.22
N GLY A 35 -5.30 13.54 -5.26
CA GLY A 35 -4.86 14.43 -4.18
C GLY A 35 -5.68 14.42 -2.91
N ALA A 36 -6.51 13.40 -2.62
CA ALA A 36 -6.79 13.12 -1.22
C ALA A 36 -5.50 12.51 -0.64
N ALA A 37 -4.55 13.36 -0.30
CA ALA A 37 -3.43 12.97 0.54
C ALA A 37 -4.06 12.39 1.81
N THR A 38 -4.18 11.06 1.87
CA THR A 38 -4.64 10.37 3.05
C THR A 38 -3.58 10.63 4.09
N THR A 39 -3.83 11.61 4.94
CA THR A 39 -2.97 11.96 6.06
C THR A 39 -2.88 10.72 6.93
N VAL A 40 -1.69 10.13 7.03
CA VAL A 40 -1.47 8.94 7.85
C VAL A 40 -1.51 9.36 9.32
N ASP A 41 -2.48 8.85 10.08
CA ASP A 41 -2.54 9.09 11.52
C ASP A 41 -1.51 8.20 12.24
N LEU A 42 -0.54 8.84 12.90
CA LEU A 42 0.52 8.19 13.66
C LEU A 42 0.27 8.19 15.17
N SER A 43 -0.89 8.67 15.64
CA SER A 43 -1.24 8.78 17.06
C SER A 43 -1.13 7.44 17.80
N ASN A 44 -1.52 6.34 17.15
CA ASN A 44 -1.50 4.99 17.69
C ASN A 44 -0.14 4.29 17.60
N VAL A 45 0.83 4.85 16.88
CA VAL A 45 2.17 4.27 16.77
C VAL A 45 2.93 4.52 18.09
N SER A 46 3.56 3.47 18.62
CA SER A 46 4.33 3.59 19.87
C SER A 46 5.59 4.43 19.67
N HIS A 47 6.05 5.10 20.73
CA HIS A 47 7.27 5.90 20.69
C HIS A 47 8.51 5.06 20.31
N SER A 48 8.56 3.78 20.72
CA SER A 48 9.64 2.87 20.35
C SER A 48 9.63 2.49 18.86
N SER A 49 8.45 2.33 18.26
CA SER A 49 8.33 2.10 16.81
C SER A 49 8.73 3.33 16.01
N LEU A 50 8.38 4.55 16.46
CA LEU A 50 8.85 5.78 15.83
C LEU A 50 10.38 5.93 15.90
N LYS A 51 11.00 5.59 17.04
CA LYS A 51 12.47 5.57 17.18
C LYS A 51 13.13 4.53 16.26
N ARG A 52 12.52 3.34 16.12
CA ARG A 52 12.99 2.32 15.17
C ARG A 52 12.90 2.80 13.73
N TYR A 53 11.80 3.45 13.36
CA TYR A 53 11.62 4.04 12.04
C TYR A 53 12.68 5.11 11.75
N LYS A 54 12.90 6.05 12.70
CA LYS A 54 13.99 7.05 12.62
C LYS A 54 15.33 6.40 12.34
N LYS A 55 15.69 5.36 13.11
CA LYS A 55 16.97 4.64 12.92
C LYS A 55 17.06 3.93 11.58
N HIS A 56 15.96 3.36 11.09
CA HIS A 56 15.96 2.60 9.84
C HIS A 56 16.14 3.48 8.61
N TYR A 57 15.52 4.66 8.60
CA TYR A 57 15.57 5.63 7.49
C TYR A 57 16.55 6.78 7.71
N ASP A 58 17.35 6.72 8.78
CA ASP A 58 18.30 7.75 9.20
C ASP A 58 17.71 9.18 9.23
N ILE A 59 16.50 9.31 9.77
CA ILE A 59 15.79 10.60 9.85
C ILE A 59 16.43 11.45 10.93
N ASP A 60 16.70 12.71 10.63
CA ASP A 60 17.22 13.66 11.60
C ASP A 60 16.11 14.10 12.57
N VAL A 61 16.21 13.59 13.81
CA VAL A 61 15.35 13.95 14.94
C VAL A 61 16.25 13.96 16.18
N PRO A 62 16.31 15.08 16.92
CA PRO A 62 17.16 15.18 18.11
C PRO A 62 16.90 14.09 19.16
N ALA A 63 17.95 13.73 19.89
CA ALA A 63 17.82 12.88 21.06
C ALA A 63 17.01 13.61 22.14
N GLY A 64 16.09 12.90 22.80
CA GLY A 64 15.21 13.48 23.82
C GLY A 64 13.91 14.12 23.29
N SER A 65 13.70 14.16 21.97
CA SER A 65 12.44 14.63 21.38
C SER A 65 11.23 13.81 21.86
N SER A 66 10.09 14.49 21.93
CA SER A 66 8.79 13.98 22.31
C SER A 66 8.18 13.06 21.24
N LYS A 67 7.21 12.21 21.64
CA LYS A 67 6.46 11.36 20.70
C LYS A 67 5.85 12.17 19.54
N GLN A 68 5.40 13.39 19.82
CA GLN A 68 4.79 14.29 18.83
C GLN A 68 5.80 14.73 17.77
N GLU A 69 6.99 15.15 18.17
CA GLU A 69 8.06 15.54 17.24
C GLU A 69 8.51 14.35 16.38
N TYR A 70 8.66 13.17 16.98
CA TYR A 70 8.92 11.94 16.23
C TYR A 70 7.80 11.65 15.21
N SER A 71 6.53 11.79 15.60
CA SER A 71 5.42 11.55 14.68
C SER A 71 5.39 12.55 13.53
N ALA A 72 5.68 13.83 13.79
CA ALA A 72 5.72 14.86 12.76
C ALA A 72 6.82 14.60 11.73
N ALA A 73 8.03 14.26 12.19
CA ALA A 73 9.14 13.91 11.32
C ALA A 73 8.84 12.66 10.47
N VAL A 74 8.22 11.63 11.08
CA VAL A 74 7.80 10.43 10.35
C VAL A 74 6.69 10.74 9.35
N ALA A 75 5.70 11.58 9.69
CA ALA A 75 4.62 11.95 8.77
C ALA A 75 5.14 12.71 7.54
N GLN A 76 6.20 13.52 7.71
CA GLN A 76 6.84 14.21 6.60
C GLN A 76 7.66 13.26 5.70
N HIS A 77 8.36 12.28 6.28
CA HIS A 77 9.21 11.34 5.55
C HIS A 77 8.43 10.18 4.90
N PHE A 78 7.43 9.63 5.57
CA PHE A 78 6.70 8.45 5.10
C PHE A 78 6.22 8.51 3.63
N PRO A 79 5.65 9.63 3.12
CA PRO A 79 5.22 9.72 1.73
C PRO A 79 6.36 9.82 0.72
N THR A 80 7.61 10.05 1.14
CA THR A 80 8.77 10.15 0.23
C THR A 80 9.43 8.79 -0.05
N ILE A 81 9.01 7.73 0.66
CA ILE A 81 9.53 6.38 0.45
C ILE A 81 9.14 5.90 -0.95
N GLN A 82 10.15 5.45 -1.70
CA GLN A 82 9.92 4.80 -2.99
C GLN A 82 9.37 3.40 -2.77
N VAL A 83 8.26 3.09 -3.44
CA VAL A 83 7.58 1.79 -3.37
C VAL A 83 7.77 1.04 -4.68
N ASN A 84 8.24 -0.20 -4.59
CA ASN A 84 8.21 -1.15 -5.69
C ASN A 84 7.08 -2.14 -5.42
N GLU A 85 5.91 -1.87 -6.01
CA GLU A 85 4.67 -2.58 -5.72
C GLU A 85 4.82 -4.11 -5.76
N ALA A 86 5.46 -4.65 -6.80
CA ALA A 86 5.64 -6.09 -6.94
C ALA A 86 6.49 -6.71 -5.81
N LYS A 87 7.60 -6.06 -5.45
CA LYS A 87 8.50 -6.54 -4.39
C LYS A 87 7.90 -6.37 -3.01
N ASP A 88 7.30 -5.21 -2.75
CA ASP A 88 6.81 -4.85 -1.43
C ASP A 88 5.55 -5.65 -1.05
N LEU A 89 4.66 -5.91 -2.01
CA LEU A 89 3.51 -6.79 -1.80
C LEU A 89 3.97 -8.23 -1.50
N LEU A 90 4.91 -8.76 -2.29
CA LEU A 90 5.43 -10.11 -2.07
C LEU A 90 6.09 -10.25 -0.70
N ALA A 91 6.91 -9.27 -0.31
CA ALA A 91 7.56 -9.22 0.99
C ALA A 91 6.53 -9.15 2.13
N PHE A 92 5.51 -8.30 2.00
CA PHE A 92 4.43 -8.17 2.98
C PHE A 92 3.67 -9.48 3.16
N ILE A 93 3.19 -10.09 2.07
CA ILE A 93 2.44 -11.35 2.10
C ILE A 93 3.27 -12.45 2.78
N THR A 94 4.51 -12.63 2.33
CA THR A 94 5.42 -13.65 2.86
C THR A 94 5.69 -13.43 4.35
N HIS A 95 5.89 -12.19 4.77
CA HIS A 95 6.11 -11.84 6.18
C HIS A 95 4.90 -12.18 7.05
N VAL A 96 3.69 -11.80 6.61
CA VAL A 96 2.44 -12.07 7.34
C VAL A 96 2.16 -13.57 7.43
N GLU A 97 2.38 -14.33 6.35
CA GLU A 97 2.25 -15.79 6.37
C GLU A 97 3.22 -16.44 7.37
N ASN A 98 4.47 -15.97 7.41
CA ASN A 98 5.46 -16.48 8.35
C ASN A 98 5.11 -16.16 9.80
N ILE A 99 4.53 -14.99 10.09
CA ILE A 99 4.02 -14.67 11.44
C ILE A 99 2.90 -15.65 11.83
N LYS A 100 1.94 -15.90 10.93
CA LYS A 100 0.82 -16.82 11.18
C LYS A 100 1.31 -18.25 11.44
N LYS A 101 2.26 -18.75 10.65
CA LYS A 101 2.87 -20.07 10.84
C LYS A 101 3.52 -20.18 12.23
N ARG A 102 4.37 -19.23 12.60
CA ARG A 102 5.01 -19.21 13.93
C ARG A 102 4.02 -19.16 15.08
N ALA A 103 2.91 -18.42 14.92
CA ALA A 103 1.86 -18.36 15.93
C ALA A 103 1.13 -19.71 16.08
N LEU A 104 0.87 -20.41 14.97
CA LEU A 104 0.28 -21.75 14.98
C LEU A 104 1.24 -22.77 15.62
N ASP A 105 2.53 -22.75 15.24
CA ASP A 105 3.55 -23.64 15.79
C ASP A 105 3.71 -23.45 17.31
N SER A 106 3.57 -22.22 17.80
CA SER A 106 3.63 -21.92 19.24
C SER A 106 2.38 -22.35 20.03
N SER A 107 1.29 -22.68 19.33
CA SER A 107 0.01 -23.10 19.94
C SER A 107 -0.22 -24.62 19.93
N GLY A 108 0.68 -25.40 19.31
CA GLY A 108 0.56 -26.85 19.14
C GLY A 108 1.45 -27.70 20.07
N GLY A 109 1.95 -27.15 21.17
CA GLY A 109 2.83 -27.86 22.12
C GLY A 109 2.25 -27.95 23.52
N LEU A 110 1.35 -28.90 23.75
CA LEU A 110 0.96 -29.48 25.05
C LEU A 110 0.66 -30.97 24.85
#